data_AF-A0A7X4A3I4-F1
#
_entry.id   AF-A0A7X4A3I4-F1
#
_cell.length_a   1.000
_cell.length_b   1.000
_cell.length_c   1.000
_cell.angle_alpha   90.00
_cell.angle_beta   90.00
_cell.angle_gamma   90.00
#
_symmetry.space_group_name_H-M   'P 1'
#
loop_
_entity.id
_entity.type
_entity.pdbx_description
1 polymer ?
#
loop_
_entity_poly.entity_id
_entity_poly.type
_entity_poly.pdbx_seq_one_letter_code
_entity_poly.pdbx_strand_id
1 'polypeptide(L)'
;PVGQGLARADAAVVVGADTTGAAHRCRREAAALPLLEARFVPAEEALALQGRRVVAFAGIGRPDKFFETVTEIGADLAEAMAYPDHHPFPETEIMFICEVAQERGAIPVCTEKDYMRLPPDARLMVTPVPVTLEWRDPDALDRLLESVLEEWGFDRAQ
;
A
#
# COMPACT_ATOMS: atom_id res chain seq x y z
N PRO A 1 10.69 -21.65 2.65
CA PRO A 1 10.02 -21.84 1.33
C PRO A 1 8.49 -21.77 1.48
N VAL A 2 7.74 -21.47 0.40
CA VAL A 2 6.28 -21.26 0.43
C VAL A 2 5.53 -22.43 1.09
N GLY A 3 5.84 -23.68 0.73
CA GLY A 3 5.19 -24.85 1.34
C GLY A 3 5.41 -24.99 2.86
N GLN A 4 6.59 -24.63 3.38
CA GLN A 4 6.83 -24.58 4.84
C GLN A 4 6.07 -23.44 5.52
N GLY A 5 5.81 -22.34 4.79
CA GLY A 5 4.96 -21.26 5.27
C GLY A 5 3.49 -21.67 5.33
N LEU A 6 3.00 -22.34 4.28
CA LEU A 6 1.61 -22.82 4.20
C LEU A 6 1.29 -23.87 5.27
N ALA A 7 2.24 -24.77 5.59
CA ALA A 7 2.03 -25.83 6.58
C ALA A 7 1.82 -25.33 8.02
N ARG A 8 2.16 -24.07 8.31
CA ARG A 8 2.03 -23.45 9.64
C ARG A 8 1.07 -22.25 9.65
N ALA A 9 0.37 -22.02 8.54
CA ALA A 9 -0.55 -20.91 8.39
C ALA A 9 -1.97 -21.39 8.64
N ASP A 10 -2.81 -20.53 9.21
CA ASP A 10 -4.25 -20.77 9.39
C ASP A 10 -5.06 -20.18 8.23
N ALA A 11 -4.47 -19.26 7.46
CA ALA A 11 -4.99 -18.77 6.19
C ALA A 11 -3.87 -18.27 5.26
N ALA A 12 -4.18 -18.13 3.97
CA ALA A 12 -3.34 -17.45 3.00
C ALA A 12 -4.09 -16.25 2.40
N VAL A 13 -3.38 -15.14 2.20
CA VAL A 13 -3.91 -13.96 1.52
C VAL A 13 -3.10 -13.70 0.26
N VAL A 14 -3.78 -13.62 -0.89
CA VAL A 14 -3.18 -13.18 -2.16
C VAL A 14 -3.52 -11.71 -2.35
N VAL A 15 -2.50 -10.86 -2.40
CA VAL A 15 -2.66 -9.41 -2.55
C VAL A 15 -2.31 -8.96 -3.96
N GLY A 16 -3.27 -8.32 -4.63
CA GLY A 16 -3.17 -7.88 -6.02
C GLY A 16 -3.53 -8.98 -7.02
N ALA A 17 -3.40 -8.67 -8.32
CA ALA A 17 -3.68 -9.62 -9.39
C ALA A 17 -2.73 -10.83 -9.33
N ASP A 18 -3.28 -12.05 -9.38
CA ASP A 18 -2.48 -13.27 -9.41
C ASP A 18 -1.90 -13.53 -10.79
N THR A 19 -0.73 -12.95 -11.06
CA THR A 19 0.01 -13.14 -12.31
C THR A 19 0.97 -14.33 -12.29
N THR A 20 1.06 -15.05 -11.16
CA THR A 20 2.05 -16.13 -10.96
C THR A 20 1.41 -17.48 -10.63
N GLY A 21 0.08 -17.54 -10.55
CA GLY A 21 -0.66 -18.72 -10.11
C GLY A 21 -0.46 -19.02 -8.62
N ALA A 22 -0.20 -18.00 -7.80
CA ALA A 22 -0.02 -18.12 -6.35
C ALA A 22 -1.28 -18.68 -5.68
N ALA A 23 -2.47 -18.23 -6.08
CA ALA A 23 -3.74 -18.74 -5.57
C ALA A 23 -3.91 -20.23 -5.90
N HIS A 24 -3.63 -20.60 -7.16
CA HIS A 24 -3.67 -22.00 -7.59
C HIS A 24 -2.65 -22.86 -6.83
N ARG A 25 -1.44 -22.35 -6.60
CA ARG A 25 -0.41 -23.05 -5.82
C ARG A 25 -0.86 -23.30 -4.38
N CYS A 26 -1.42 -22.28 -3.72
CA CYS A 26 -1.94 -22.41 -2.36
C CYS A 26 -3.05 -23.47 -2.30
N ARG A 27 -4.02 -23.42 -3.22
CA ARG A 27 -5.10 -24.43 -3.29
C ARG A 27 -4.58 -25.85 -3.50
N ARG A 28 -3.51 -26.02 -4.28
CA ARG A 28 -2.92 -27.34 -4.55
C ARG A 28 -2.11 -27.88 -3.37
N GLU A 29 -1.32 -27.01 -2.71
CA GLU A 29 -0.40 -27.42 -1.64
C GLU A 29 -1.08 -27.44 -0.26
N ALA A 30 -2.16 -26.69 -0.07
CA ALA A 30 -2.90 -26.57 1.19
C ALA A 30 -4.39 -26.35 0.91
N ALA A 31 -5.07 -27.37 0.36
CA ALA A 31 -6.48 -27.27 -0.09
C ALA A 31 -7.48 -26.91 1.02
N ALA A 32 -7.17 -27.25 2.28
CA ALA A 32 -8.00 -26.94 3.44
C ALA A 32 -7.77 -25.52 3.99
N LEU A 33 -6.73 -24.82 3.52
CA LEU A 33 -6.37 -23.50 4.01
C LEU A 33 -7.30 -22.44 3.39
N PRO A 34 -8.02 -21.64 4.20
CA PRO A 34 -8.74 -20.47 3.73
C PRO A 34 -7.84 -19.59 2.86
N LEU A 35 -8.29 -19.29 1.65
CA LEU A 35 -7.59 -18.44 0.70
C LEU A 35 -8.40 -17.18 0.47
N LEU A 36 -7.89 -16.07 0.98
CA LEU A 36 -8.48 -14.75 0.80
C LEU A 36 -7.75 -14.00 -0.31
N GLU A 37 -8.47 -13.08 -0.94
CA GLU A 37 -7.94 -12.21 -1.98
C GLU A 37 -8.22 -10.77 -1.61
N ALA A 38 -7.20 -9.93 -1.70
CA ALA A 38 -7.31 -8.50 -1.44
C ALA A 38 -6.49 -7.72 -2.46
N ARG A 39 -6.69 -6.41 -2.52
CA ARG A 39 -5.84 -5.51 -3.30
C ARG A 39 -5.63 -4.21 -2.55
N PHE A 40 -4.48 -3.59 -2.76
CA PHE A 40 -4.29 -2.21 -2.32
C PHE A 40 -5.09 -1.29 -3.22
N VAL A 41 -5.84 -0.38 -2.60
CA VAL A 41 -6.55 0.71 -3.27
C VAL A 41 -6.22 2.02 -2.56
N PRO A 42 -6.30 3.18 -3.24
CA PRO A 42 -6.22 4.48 -2.57
C PRO A 42 -7.24 4.55 -1.42
N ALA A 43 -6.83 5.06 -0.27
CA ALA A 43 -7.77 5.37 0.80
C ALA A 43 -8.65 6.58 0.41
N GLU A 44 -9.78 6.78 1.08
CA GLU A 44 -10.75 7.83 0.74
C GLU A 44 -10.11 9.23 0.77
N GLU A 45 -9.20 9.47 1.72
CA GLU A 45 -8.46 10.72 1.87
C GLU A 45 -7.56 11.01 0.66
N ALA A 46 -7.03 9.98 0.02
CA ALA A 46 -6.19 10.12 -1.17
C ALA A 46 -6.98 10.63 -2.39
N LEU A 47 -8.31 10.45 -2.42
CA LEU A 47 -9.17 10.92 -3.51
C LEU A 47 -9.21 12.44 -3.61
N ALA A 48 -8.80 13.17 -2.57
CA ALA A 48 -8.63 14.63 -2.61
C ALA A 48 -7.60 15.10 -3.66
N LEU A 49 -6.76 14.19 -4.17
CA LEU A 49 -5.79 14.45 -5.23
C LEU A 49 -6.38 14.34 -6.64
N GLN A 50 -7.63 13.89 -6.79
CA GLN A 50 -8.27 13.77 -8.11
C GLN A 50 -8.32 15.13 -8.82
N GLY A 51 -7.83 15.18 -10.06
CA GLY A 51 -7.71 16.41 -10.86
C GLY A 51 -6.65 17.39 -10.38
N ARG A 52 -5.90 17.08 -9.32
CA ARG A 52 -4.78 17.91 -8.84
C ARG A 52 -3.51 17.55 -9.59
N ARG A 53 -2.72 18.58 -9.92
CA ARG A 53 -1.39 18.40 -10.48
C ARG A 53 -0.41 18.05 -9.37
N VAL A 54 0.37 16.98 -9.56
CA VAL A 54 1.25 16.43 -8.51
C VAL A 54 2.64 16.11 -9.03
N VAL A 55 3.63 16.25 -8.15
CA VAL A 55 4.97 15.68 -8.32
C VAL A 55 5.07 14.53 -7.32
N ALA A 56 5.18 13.30 -7.82
CA ALA A 56 5.20 12.12 -6.98
C ALA A 56 6.64 11.63 -6.77
N PHE A 57 6.98 11.21 -5.55
CA PHE A 57 8.25 10.56 -5.27
C PHE A 57 8.10 9.36 -4.34
N ALA A 58 8.98 8.36 -4.49
CA ALA A 58 8.96 7.18 -3.63
C ALA A 58 10.32 6.49 -3.49
N GLY A 59 10.64 6.09 -2.26
CA GLY A 59 11.82 5.33 -1.84
C GLY A 59 11.45 3.92 -1.38
N ILE A 60 10.73 3.19 -2.25
CA ILE A 60 10.20 1.85 -1.98
C ILE A 60 10.69 0.84 -3.02
N GLY A 61 10.61 -0.46 -2.73
CA GLY A 61 11.08 -1.50 -3.66
C GLY A 61 10.39 -1.55 -5.04
N ARG A 62 9.21 -0.92 -5.20
CA ARG A 62 8.50 -0.79 -6.49
C ARG A 62 7.84 0.60 -6.65
N PRO A 63 8.61 1.66 -6.94
CA PRO A 63 8.09 3.03 -7.07
C PRO A 63 7.03 3.16 -8.16
N ASP A 64 7.20 2.43 -9.28
CA ASP A 64 6.26 2.48 -10.41
C ASP A 64 4.81 2.18 -10.00
N LYS A 65 4.60 1.20 -9.10
CA LYS A 65 3.27 0.88 -8.58
C LYS A 65 2.62 2.04 -7.83
N PHE A 66 3.42 2.82 -7.12
CA PHE A 66 2.93 4.00 -6.43
C PHE A 66 2.53 5.09 -7.44
N PHE A 67 3.32 5.32 -8.49
CA PHE A 67 2.97 6.29 -9.54
C PHE A 67 1.74 5.85 -10.35
N GLU A 68 1.59 4.55 -10.62
CA GLU A 68 0.35 3.96 -11.17
C GLU A 68 -0.84 4.28 -10.25
N THR A 69 -0.70 4.08 -8.93
CA THR A 69 -1.77 4.41 -7.97
C THR A 69 -2.15 5.90 -8.01
N VAL A 70 -1.17 6.80 -8.08
CA VAL A 70 -1.41 8.26 -8.19
C VAL A 70 -2.19 8.62 -9.46
N THR A 71 -1.85 7.99 -10.58
CA THR A 71 -2.57 8.22 -11.85
C THR A 71 -3.95 7.56 -11.85
N GLU A 72 -4.13 6.40 -11.21
CA GLU A 72 -5.41 5.73 -11.02
C GLU A 72 -6.40 6.52 -10.14
N ILE A 73 -5.91 7.27 -9.15
CA ILE A 73 -6.71 8.26 -8.41
C ILE A 73 -7.28 9.36 -9.34
N GLY A 74 -6.66 9.57 -10.50
CA GLY A 74 -7.00 10.64 -11.43
C GLY A 74 -6.25 11.94 -11.16
N ALA A 75 -5.11 11.89 -10.46
CA ALA A 75 -4.21 13.04 -10.35
C ALA A 75 -3.44 13.26 -11.66
N ASP A 76 -3.12 14.53 -11.96
CA ASP A 76 -2.27 14.92 -13.09
C ASP A 76 -0.80 14.83 -12.67
N LEU A 77 -0.17 13.69 -12.97
CA LEU A 77 1.21 13.42 -12.61
C LEU A 77 2.18 14.23 -13.49
N ALA A 78 2.65 15.36 -12.97
CA ALA A 78 3.55 16.26 -13.67
C ALA A 78 5.00 15.75 -13.70
N GLU A 79 5.43 15.06 -12.64
CA GLU A 79 6.77 14.49 -12.52
C GLU A 79 6.77 13.30 -11.55
N ALA A 80 7.60 12.29 -11.82
CA ALA A 80 7.74 11.10 -11.00
C ALA A 80 9.22 10.84 -10.68
N MET A 81 9.56 10.78 -9.39
CA MET A 81 10.94 10.65 -8.91
C MET A 81 11.12 9.36 -8.11
N ALA A 82 11.79 8.38 -8.70
CA ALA A 82 12.06 7.09 -8.06
C ALA A 82 13.38 7.11 -7.29
N TYR A 83 13.35 6.61 -6.06
CA TYR A 83 14.51 6.48 -5.17
C TYR A 83 14.72 5.01 -4.76
N PRO A 84 15.93 4.64 -4.31
CA PRO A 84 16.19 3.31 -3.74
C PRO A 84 15.25 2.99 -2.57
N ASP A 85 15.00 1.70 -2.33
CA ASP A 85 14.21 1.30 -1.16
C ASP A 85 14.92 1.74 0.12
N HIS A 86 14.14 2.23 1.09
CA HIS A 86 14.65 2.78 2.34
C HIS A 86 15.46 4.07 2.20
N HIS A 87 15.26 4.84 1.12
CA HIS A 87 15.92 6.13 0.96
C HIS A 87 15.63 7.09 2.15
N PRO A 88 16.65 7.77 2.72
CA PRO A 88 16.50 8.55 3.95
C PRO A 88 15.91 9.96 3.73
N PHE A 89 15.84 10.46 2.50
CA PHE A 89 15.29 11.79 2.15
C PHE A 89 15.83 12.95 3.01
N PRO A 90 17.09 13.37 2.82
CA PRO A 90 17.65 14.53 3.52
C PRO A 90 16.87 15.81 3.16
N GLU A 91 16.87 16.79 4.07
CA GLU A 91 16.12 18.05 3.92
C GLU A 91 16.37 18.76 2.59
N THR A 92 17.63 18.82 2.14
CA THR A 92 18.01 19.46 0.88
C THR A 92 17.33 18.84 -0.34
N GLU A 93 17.10 17.52 -0.30
CA GLU A 93 16.44 16.82 -1.39
C GLU A 93 14.93 17.01 -1.37
N ILE A 94 14.32 17.07 -0.18
CA ILE A 94 12.91 17.44 -0.06
C ILE A 94 12.68 18.88 -0.52
N MET A 95 13.57 19.80 -0.18
CA MET A 95 13.50 21.18 -0.69
C MET A 95 13.58 21.21 -2.21
N PHE A 96 14.48 20.45 -2.82
CA PHE A 96 14.54 20.31 -4.28
C PHE A 96 13.24 19.76 -4.88
N ILE A 97 12.65 18.71 -4.29
CA ILE A 97 11.36 18.17 -4.74
C ILE A 97 10.24 19.23 -4.62
N CYS A 98 10.23 20.01 -3.54
CA CYS A 98 9.26 21.07 -3.32
C CYS A 98 9.43 22.22 -4.33
N GLU A 99 10.66 22.60 -4.66
CA GLU A 99 10.98 23.58 -5.71
C GLU A 99 10.46 23.10 -7.07
N VAL A 100 10.73 21.85 -7.45
CA VAL A 100 10.19 21.26 -8.69
C VAL A 100 8.66 21.26 -8.68
N ALA A 101 8.03 20.87 -7.57
CA ALA A 101 6.57 20.91 -7.45
C ALA A 101 6.03 22.34 -7.62
N GLN A 102 6.66 23.34 -7.01
CA GLN A 102 6.30 24.75 -7.14
C GLN A 102 6.42 25.24 -8.59
N GLU A 103 7.52 24.95 -9.27
CA GLU A 103 7.74 25.32 -10.68
C GLU A 103 6.69 24.71 -11.61
N ARG A 104 6.21 23.50 -11.28
CA ARG A 104 5.18 22.78 -12.04
C ARG A 104 3.76 23.16 -11.65
N GLY A 105 3.56 24.05 -10.67
CA GLY A 105 2.24 24.36 -10.11
C GLY A 105 1.57 23.13 -9.51
N ALA A 106 2.34 22.26 -8.88
CA ALA A 106 1.97 20.93 -8.44
C ALA A 106 2.15 20.75 -6.93
N ILE A 107 1.52 19.72 -6.38
CA ILE A 107 1.68 19.31 -4.98
C ILE A 107 2.71 18.18 -4.91
N PRO A 108 3.74 18.25 -4.03
CA PRO A 108 4.62 17.12 -3.80
C PRO A 108 3.90 16.03 -3.00
N VAL A 109 3.90 14.81 -3.52
CA VAL A 109 3.23 13.65 -2.91
C VAL A 109 4.17 12.46 -2.78
N CYS A 110 4.01 11.66 -1.72
CA CYS A 110 4.80 10.44 -1.52
C CYS A 110 4.00 9.33 -0.85
N THR A 111 4.62 8.15 -0.71
CA THR A 111 4.02 7.04 0.05
C THR A 111 3.97 7.36 1.55
N GLU A 112 3.01 6.78 2.29
CA GLU A 112 3.00 6.89 3.76
C GLU A 112 4.30 6.38 4.40
N LYS A 113 4.88 5.33 3.82
CA LYS A 113 6.15 4.74 4.30
C LYS A 113 7.29 5.76 4.23
N ASP A 114 7.36 6.52 3.15
CA ASP A 114 8.40 7.54 2.96
C ASP A 114 8.09 8.81 3.76
N TYR A 115 6.83 9.22 3.83
CA TYR A 115 6.38 10.33 4.67
C TYR A 115 6.81 10.18 6.14
N MET A 116 6.71 8.96 6.69
CA MET A 116 7.14 8.65 8.05
C MET A 116 8.66 8.75 8.27
N ARG A 117 9.46 8.79 7.21
CA ARG A 117 10.92 8.99 7.29
C ARG A 117 11.34 10.44 7.12
N LEU A 118 10.45 11.27 6.56
CA LEU A 118 10.75 12.68 6.36
C LEU A 118 11.03 13.38 7.70
N PRO A 119 11.98 14.33 7.71
CA PRO A 119 12.15 15.27 8.82
C PRO A 119 10.80 15.93 9.20
N PRO A 120 10.54 16.21 10.48
CA PRO A 120 9.25 16.78 10.92
C PRO A 120 8.84 18.04 10.18
N ASP A 121 9.79 18.95 9.93
CA ASP A 121 9.52 20.22 9.23
C ASP A 121 9.21 19.99 7.74
N ALA A 122 9.84 18.99 7.13
CA ALA A 122 9.60 18.58 5.75
C ALA A 122 8.21 17.98 5.52
N ARG A 123 7.63 17.34 6.55
CA ARG A 123 6.28 16.75 6.47
C ARG A 123 5.19 17.79 6.22
N LEU A 124 5.38 19.03 6.68
CA LEU A 124 4.42 20.11 6.46
C LEU A 124 4.28 20.52 4.99
N MET A 125 5.27 20.16 4.16
CA MET A 125 5.32 20.54 2.75
C MET A 125 4.89 19.41 1.80
N VAL A 126 4.78 18.17 2.29
CA VAL A 126 4.53 16.98 1.47
C VAL A 126 3.21 16.34 1.85
N THR A 127 2.42 15.91 0.87
CA THR A 127 1.16 15.18 1.11
C THR A 127 1.38 13.67 0.98
N PRO A 128 1.17 12.85 2.03
CA PRO A 128 1.19 11.40 1.88
C PRO A 128 -0.02 10.91 1.09
N VAL A 129 0.16 9.83 0.34
CA VAL A 129 -0.93 9.13 -0.37
C VAL A 129 -1.22 7.82 0.36
N PRO A 130 -2.24 7.78 1.22
CA PRO A 130 -2.61 6.58 1.94
C PRO A 130 -3.25 5.53 1.03
N VAL A 131 -3.00 4.26 1.36
CA VAL A 131 -3.63 3.11 0.72
C VAL A 131 -4.27 2.20 1.77
N THR A 132 -5.37 1.57 1.40
CA THR A 132 -6.05 0.56 2.22
C THR A 132 -6.14 -0.77 1.48
N LEU A 133 -6.41 -1.85 2.22
CA LEU A 133 -6.73 -3.15 1.63
C LEU A 133 -8.23 -3.25 1.39
N GLU A 134 -8.59 -3.45 0.13
CA GLU A 134 -9.93 -3.86 -0.26
C GLU A 134 -9.96 -5.38 -0.41
N TRP A 135 -10.85 -6.03 0.34
CA TRP A 135 -11.04 -7.47 0.32
C TRP A 135 -12.07 -7.86 -0.74
N ARG A 136 -11.80 -8.93 -1.49
CA ARG A 136 -12.76 -9.48 -2.46
C ARG A 136 -14.03 -10.00 -1.77
N ASP A 137 -13.87 -10.60 -0.60
CA ASP A 137 -14.95 -11.08 0.27
C ASP A 137 -14.63 -10.65 1.71
N PRO A 138 -15.13 -9.47 2.15
CA PRO A 138 -14.91 -8.98 3.52
C PRO A 138 -15.43 -9.96 4.58
N ASP A 139 -16.57 -10.61 4.33
CA ASP A 139 -17.18 -11.56 5.27
C ASP A 139 -16.29 -12.80 5.47
N ALA A 140 -15.48 -13.17 4.47
CA ALA A 140 -14.50 -14.26 4.62
C ALA A 140 -13.38 -13.92 5.59
N LEU A 141 -12.99 -12.63 5.69
CA LEU A 141 -12.03 -12.19 6.69
C LEU A 141 -12.64 -12.27 8.09
N ASP A 142 -13.88 -11.78 8.25
CA ASP A 142 -14.56 -11.81 9.55
C ASP A 142 -14.75 -13.24 10.05
N ARG A 143 -15.24 -14.16 9.20
CA ARG A 143 -15.35 -15.59 9.56
C ARG A 143 -14.02 -16.22 9.97
N LEU A 144 -12.93 -15.86 9.28
CA LEU A 144 -11.60 -16.34 9.63
C LEU A 144 -11.19 -15.82 11.02
N LEU A 145 -11.31 -14.52 11.26
CA LEU A 145 -10.94 -13.91 12.53
C LEU A 145 -11.80 -14.42 13.69
N GLU A 146 -13.10 -14.61 13.47
CA GLU A 146 -14.00 -15.20 14.48
C GLU A 146 -13.54 -16.59 14.90
N SER A 147 -13.20 -17.47 13.95
CA SER A 147 -12.73 -18.81 14.27
C SER A 147 -11.46 -18.82 15.12
N VAL A 148 -10.53 -17.88 14.88
CA VAL A 148 -9.29 -17.75 15.65
C VAL A 148 -9.56 -17.14 17.03
N LEU A 149 -10.43 -16.15 17.13
CA LEU A 149 -10.78 -15.50 18.40
C LEU A 149 -11.52 -16.46 19.34
N GLU A 150 -12.44 -17.28 18.81
CA GLU A 150 -13.12 -18.33 19.56
C GLU A 150 -12.12 -19.37 20.09
N GLU A 151 -11.16 -19.81 19.26
CA GLU A 151 -10.10 -20.74 19.67
C GLU A 151 -9.24 -20.16 20.82
N TRP A 152 -9.04 -18.84 20.84
CA TRP A 152 -8.26 -18.14 21.86
C TRP A 152 -9.09 -17.66 23.06
N GLY A 153 -10.38 -17.99 23.12
CA GLY A 153 -11.27 -17.67 24.24
C GLY A 153 -11.69 -16.19 24.32
N PHE A 154 -11.55 -15.44 23.22
CA PHE A 154 -12.09 -14.09 23.10
C PHE A 154 -13.55 -14.15 22.64
N ASP A 155 -14.49 -14.10 23.59
CA ASP A 155 -15.91 -13.94 23.30
C ASP A 155 -16.22 -12.45 23.15
N ARG A 156 -16.78 -12.03 21.99
CA ARG A 156 -17.19 -10.63 21.74
C ARG A 156 -18.32 -10.17 22.68
N ALA A 157 -18.89 -11.08 23.49
CA ALA A 157 -19.93 -10.81 24.47
C ALA A 157 -19.46 -10.28 25.84
N GLN A 158 -18.18 -9.92 26.03
CA GLN A 158 -17.68 -9.25 27.24
C GLN A 158 -17.27 -7.78 27.03
#